data_AF-A0A497JTM9-F1
#
_entry.id   AF-A0A497JTM9-F1
#
_cell.length_a   1.000
_cell.length_b   1.000
_cell.length_c   1.000
_cell.angle_alpha   90.00
_cell.angle_beta   90.00
_cell.angle_gamma   90.00
#
_symmetry.space_group_name_H-M   'P 1'
#
loop_
_entity.id
_entity.type
_entity.pdbx_description
1 polymer ?
#
loop_
_entity_poly.entity_id
_entity_poly.type
_entity_poly.pdbx_seq_one_letter_code
_entity_poly.pdbx_strand_id
1 'polypeptide(L)'
;MMKPIETSPIFINLRPRLFHKVPVLETLRFVKMFQNYEPFYAKIKFFVDNMVENAQRFFMDDIYELSVLKRRLDSGRYKISRRGRLILGMRLHLTYDDGIKYNIATNIVREIKIQPIVDLEPKILRSQETASTAKNLSKTIGEEMGINLDELHYA
;
A
#
# COMPACT_ATOMS: atom_id res chain seq x y z
N MET A 1 30.87 -0.73 -15.66
CA MET A 1 30.66 0.46 -14.81
C MET A 1 29.24 0.41 -14.24
N MET A 2 29.07 0.55 -12.92
CA MET A 2 27.74 0.52 -12.28
C MET A 2 26.93 1.77 -12.68
N LYS A 3 25.64 1.58 -12.97
CA LYS A 3 24.72 2.67 -13.32
C LYS A 3 24.10 3.26 -12.03
N PRO A 4 23.78 4.56 -11.96
CA PRO A 4 23.02 5.10 -10.83
C PRO A 4 21.62 4.45 -10.75
N ILE A 5 21.16 4.10 -9.55
CA ILE A 5 19.88 3.40 -9.35
C ILE A 5 18.68 4.20 -9.91
N GLU A 6 18.74 5.53 -9.85
CA GLU A 6 17.72 6.43 -10.39
C GLU A 6 17.55 6.34 -11.91
N THR A 7 18.50 5.74 -12.64
CA THR A 7 18.34 5.47 -14.09
C THR A 7 17.67 4.12 -14.36
N SER A 8 17.27 3.39 -13.32
CA SER A 8 16.54 2.13 -13.45
C SER A 8 15.14 2.42 -14.01
N PRO A 9 14.67 1.67 -15.01
CA PRO A 9 13.33 1.88 -15.60
C PRO A 9 12.16 1.86 -14.60
N ILE A 10 12.37 1.32 -13.40
CA ILE A 10 11.36 1.28 -12.34
C ILE A 10 11.01 2.67 -11.79
N PHE A 11 11.87 3.67 -12.02
CA PHE A 11 11.62 5.05 -11.61
C PHE A 11 11.07 5.93 -12.73
N ILE A 12 10.80 5.37 -13.92
CA ILE A 12 10.19 6.13 -15.02
C ILE A 12 8.75 6.52 -14.65
N ASN A 13 7.99 5.57 -14.09
CA ASN A 13 6.63 5.80 -13.65
C ASN A 13 6.63 6.09 -12.14
N LEU A 14 6.07 7.22 -11.76
CA LEU A 14 5.83 7.54 -10.36
C LEU A 14 4.70 6.66 -9.83
N ARG A 15 4.95 6.01 -8.69
CA ARG A 15 3.93 5.21 -8.02
C ARG A 15 2.84 6.12 -7.44
N PRO A 16 1.57 5.96 -7.83
CA PRO A 16 0.48 6.76 -7.27
C PRO A 16 0.26 6.48 -5.78
N ARG A 17 -0.45 7.38 -5.09
CA ARG A 17 -0.99 7.13 -3.75
C ARG A 17 -2.20 6.20 -3.84
N LEU A 18 -2.36 5.32 -2.85
CA LEU A 18 -3.48 4.39 -2.73
C LEU A 18 -4.83 5.12 -2.84
N PHE A 19 -5.01 6.21 -2.10
CA PHE A 19 -6.28 6.94 -2.05
C PHE A 19 -6.64 7.65 -3.37
N HIS A 20 -5.71 7.80 -4.31
CA HIS A 20 -6.03 8.27 -5.67
C HIS A 20 -6.61 7.17 -6.56
N LYS A 21 -6.49 5.90 -6.15
CA LYS A 21 -6.89 4.72 -6.94
C LYS A 21 -7.95 3.87 -6.24
N VAL A 22 -8.06 3.95 -4.92
CA VAL A 22 -8.93 3.14 -4.09
C VAL A 22 -9.77 4.05 -3.20
N PRO A 23 -11.10 3.87 -3.15
CA PRO A 23 -12.02 4.76 -2.43
C PRO A 23 -12.03 4.49 -0.92
N VAL A 24 -10.87 4.56 -0.26
CA VAL A 24 -10.71 4.20 1.16
C VAL A 24 -11.49 5.15 2.06
N LEU A 25 -11.33 6.46 1.87
CA LEU A 25 -11.96 7.47 2.72
C LEU A 25 -13.47 7.56 2.48
N GLU A 26 -13.89 7.44 1.22
CA GLU A 26 -15.28 7.42 0.81
C GLU A 26 -16.00 6.21 1.43
N THR A 27 -15.38 5.03 1.38
CA THR A 27 -15.91 3.81 1.99
C THR A 27 -16.05 3.98 3.50
N LEU A 28 -15.01 4.46 4.19
CA LEU A 28 -15.07 4.70 5.64
C LEU A 28 -16.21 5.66 6.02
N ARG A 29 -16.34 6.78 5.29
CA ARG A 29 -17.42 7.75 5.52
C ARG A 29 -18.79 7.12 5.31
N PHE A 30 -18.97 6.37 4.23
CA PHE A 30 -20.24 5.73 3.91
C PHE A 30 -20.65 4.70 4.97
N VAL A 31 -19.73 3.81 5.34
CA VAL A 31 -19.98 2.79 6.37
C VAL A 31 -20.31 3.45 7.70
N LYS A 32 -19.52 4.43 8.14
CA LYS A 32 -19.77 5.14 9.40
C LYS A 32 -21.14 5.82 9.44
N MET A 33 -21.59 6.39 8.32
CA MET A 33 -22.87 7.08 8.23
C MET A 33 -24.06 6.12 8.21
N PHE A 34 -23.92 4.95 7.58
CA PHE A 34 -25.04 4.05 7.30
C PHE A 34 -25.04 2.72 8.05
N GLN A 35 -24.04 2.44 8.90
CA GLN A 35 -23.91 1.16 9.61
C GLN A 35 -25.16 0.73 10.41
N ASN A 36 -25.98 1.69 10.88
CA ASN A 36 -27.18 1.43 11.65
C ASN A 36 -28.46 1.35 10.79
N TYR A 37 -28.35 1.37 9.46
CA TYR A 37 -29.49 1.40 8.55
C TYR A 37 -29.45 0.20 7.60
N GLU A 38 -30.21 -0.86 7.94
CA GLU A 38 -30.32 -2.10 7.15
C GLU A 38 -30.59 -1.90 5.65
N PRO A 39 -31.44 -0.93 5.21
CA PRO A 39 -31.65 -0.69 3.78
C PRO A 39 -30.37 -0.36 2.99
N PHE A 40 -29.31 0.09 3.67
CA PHE A 40 -28.02 0.40 3.05
C PHE A 40 -27.02 -0.75 3.09
N TYR A 41 -27.35 -1.91 3.67
CA TYR A 41 -26.40 -3.02 3.86
C TYR A 41 -25.84 -3.56 2.55
N ALA A 42 -26.66 -3.65 1.50
CA ALA A 42 -26.20 -4.03 0.16
C ALA A 42 -25.17 -3.03 -0.40
N LYS A 43 -25.39 -1.73 -0.18
CA LYS A 43 -24.45 -0.68 -0.60
C LYS A 43 -23.18 -0.71 0.24
N ILE A 44 -23.29 -0.89 1.56
CA ILE A 44 -22.12 -1.05 2.43
C ILE A 44 -21.26 -2.23 1.94
N LYS A 45 -21.88 -3.39 1.69
CA LYS A 45 -21.18 -4.56 1.14
C LYS A 45 -20.43 -4.20 -0.14
N PHE A 46 -21.09 -3.55 -1.08
CA PHE A 46 -20.48 -3.11 -2.34
C PHE A 46 -19.28 -2.17 -2.13
N PHE A 47 -19.42 -1.13 -1.31
CA PHE A 47 -18.33 -0.18 -1.06
C PHE A 47 -17.12 -0.85 -0.41
N VAL A 48 -17.36 -1.67 0.62
CA VAL A 48 -16.27 -2.39 1.31
C VAL A 48 -15.60 -3.39 0.38
N ASP A 49 -16.37 -4.17 -0.38
CA ASP A 49 -15.83 -5.16 -1.32
C ASP A 49 -14.99 -4.47 -2.41
N ASN A 50 -15.50 -3.39 -3.00
CA ASN A 50 -14.78 -2.62 -4.01
C ASN A 50 -13.50 -1.98 -3.46
N MET A 51 -13.51 -1.47 -2.23
CA MET A 51 -12.30 -0.97 -1.56
C MET A 51 -11.27 -2.08 -1.38
N VAL A 52 -11.70 -3.25 -0.90
CA VAL A 52 -10.84 -4.41 -0.60
C VAL A 52 -10.22 -4.99 -1.86
N GLU A 53 -11.00 -5.22 -2.92
CA GLU A 53 -10.50 -5.79 -4.17
C GLU A 53 -9.52 -4.86 -4.89
N ASN A 54 -9.80 -3.56 -4.92
CA ASN A 54 -8.91 -2.59 -5.56
C ASN A 54 -7.62 -2.40 -4.75
N ALA A 55 -7.70 -2.39 -3.41
CA ALA A 55 -6.50 -2.36 -2.57
C ALA A 55 -5.63 -3.61 -2.75
N GLN A 56 -6.25 -4.80 -2.80
CA GLN A 56 -5.54 -6.06 -3.06
C GLN A 56 -4.73 -5.98 -4.35
N ARG A 57 -5.34 -5.56 -5.47
CA ARG A 57 -4.65 -5.42 -6.76
C ARG A 57 -3.53 -4.38 -6.69
N PHE A 58 -3.82 -3.22 -6.13
CA PHE A 58 -2.86 -2.13 -5.97
C PHE A 58 -1.60 -2.58 -5.19
N PHE A 59 -1.77 -3.32 -4.09
CA PHE A 59 -0.62 -3.80 -3.31
C PHE A 59 0.08 -5.00 -3.95
N MET A 60 -0.60 -5.83 -4.74
CA MET A 60 0.05 -6.87 -5.53
C MET A 60 1.00 -6.29 -6.59
N ASP A 61 0.59 -5.22 -7.27
CA ASP A 61 1.45 -4.50 -8.22
C ASP A 61 2.67 -3.92 -7.52
N ASP A 62 2.48 -3.33 -6.33
CA ASP A 62 3.58 -2.85 -5.49
C ASP A 62 4.57 -3.96 -5.10
N ILE A 63 4.06 -5.13 -4.67
CA ILE A 63 4.92 -6.27 -4.32
C ILE A 63 5.75 -6.71 -5.52
N TYR A 64 5.13 -6.79 -6.71
CA TYR A 64 5.83 -7.15 -7.93
C TYR A 64 6.93 -6.14 -8.26
N GLU A 65 6.62 -4.84 -8.26
CA GLU A 65 7.60 -3.80 -8.54
C GLU A 65 8.74 -3.79 -7.52
N LEU A 66 8.44 -3.88 -6.22
CA LEU A 66 9.44 -3.94 -5.16
C LEU A 66 10.32 -5.19 -5.27
N SER A 67 9.76 -6.32 -5.69
CA SER A 67 10.54 -7.54 -5.93
C SER A 67 11.52 -7.35 -7.10
N VAL A 68 11.09 -6.67 -8.17
CA VAL A 68 11.97 -6.29 -9.29
C VAL A 68 13.04 -5.30 -8.84
N LEU A 69 12.69 -4.32 -8.01
CA LEU A 69 13.63 -3.36 -7.43
C LEU A 69 14.71 -4.05 -6.61
N LYS A 70 14.32 -4.95 -5.69
CA LYS A 70 15.23 -5.73 -4.86
C LYS A 70 16.23 -6.51 -5.71
N ARG A 71 15.75 -7.28 -6.69
CA ARG A 71 16.63 -8.02 -7.62
C ARG A 71 17.60 -7.11 -8.38
N ARG A 72 17.17 -5.89 -8.75
CA ARG A 72 18.07 -4.92 -9.42
C ARG A 72 19.15 -4.41 -8.47
N LEU A 73 18.80 -4.11 -7.22
CA LEU A 73 19.77 -3.74 -6.19
C LEU A 73 20.78 -4.87 -5.94
N ASP A 74 20.29 -6.11 -5.81
CA ASP A 74 21.13 -7.30 -5.55
C ASP A 74 22.03 -7.68 -6.73
N SER A 75 21.66 -7.30 -7.95
CA SER A 75 22.41 -7.68 -9.16
C SER A 75 23.81 -7.06 -9.27
N GLY A 76 24.16 -6.10 -8.42
CA GLY A 76 25.42 -5.35 -8.50
C GLY A 76 25.53 -4.44 -9.74
N ARG A 77 24.48 -4.33 -10.57
CA ARG A 77 24.47 -3.48 -11.78
C ARG A 77 24.28 -2.00 -11.45
N TYR A 78 23.67 -1.71 -10.30
CA TYR A 78 23.31 -0.36 -9.89
C TYR A 78 24.07 0.07 -8.62
N LYS A 79 24.47 1.34 -8.57
CA LYS A 79 24.99 2.00 -7.37
C LYS A 79 23.97 2.99 -6.83
N ILE A 80 23.88 3.10 -5.50
CA ILE A 80 23.04 4.13 -4.87
C ILE A 80 23.83 5.45 -4.82
N SER A 81 23.43 6.39 -5.66
CA SER A 81 23.91 7.77 -5.58
C SER A 81 23.18 8.53 -4.46
N ARG A 82 23.65 9.73 -4.10
CA ARG A 82 22.92 10.60 -3.15
C ARG A 82 21.48 10.91 -3.65
N ARG A 83 21.34 11.18 -4.95
CA ARG A 83 20.02 11.40 -5.58
C ARG A 83 19.20 10.12 -5.64
N GLY A 84 19.82 9.01 -5.99
CA GLY A 84 19.20 7.69 -6.02
C GLY A 84 18.65 7.28 -4.65
N ARG A 85 19.37 7.60 -3.56
CA ARG A 85 18.90 7.37 -2.19
C ARG A 85 17.60 8.13 -1.89
N LEU A 86 17.51 9.40 -2.29
CA LEU A 86 16.29 10.20 -2.09
C LEU A 86 15.10 9.64 -2.88
N ILE A 87 15.30 9.35 -4.17
CA ILE A 87 14.25 8.82 -5.04
C ILE A 87 13.78 7.44 -4.57
N LEU A 88 14.73 6.57 -4.20
CA LEU A 88 14.44 5.27 -3.62
C LEU A 88 13.66 5.42 -2.31
N GLY A 89 14.13 6.28 -1.41
CA GLY A 89 13.46 6.55 -0.14
C GLY A 89 12.02 7.01 -0.32
N MET A 90 11.77 7.97 -1.22
CA MET A 90 10.41 8.41 -1.55
C MET A 90 9.55 7.25 -2.06
N ARG A 91 10.04 6.46 -3.02
CA ARG A 91 9.28 5.32 -3.59
C ARG A 91 8.92 4.27 -2.53
N LEU A 92 9.85 3.95 -1.63
CA LEU A 92 9.65 2.97 -0.56
C LEU A 92 8.71 3.50 0.53
N HIS A 93 8.87 4.76 0.92
CA HIS A 93 8.02 5.42 1.91
C HIS A 93 6.56 5.48 1.46
N LEU A 94 6.30 5.74 0.17
CA LEU A 94 4.93 5.73 -0.36
C LEU A 94 4.21 4.38 -0.16
N THR A 95 4.88 3.26 -0.43
CA THR A 95 4.30 1.92 -0.17
C THR A 95 4.16 1.64 1.32
N TYR A 96 5.16 2.03 2.11
CA TYR A 96 5.13 1.84 3.56
C TYR A 96 3.95 2.58 4.21
N ASP A 97 3.83 3.88 3.95
CA ASP A 97 2.80 4.75 4.52
C ASP A 97 1.39 4.37 4.06
N ASP A 98 1.20 4.06 2.77
CA ASP A 98 -0.12 3.61 2.29
C ASP A 98 -0.50 2.24 2.88
N GLY A 99 0.45 1.33 3.10
CA GLY A 99 0.20 0.06 3.76
C GLY A 99 -0.23 0.23 5.23
N ILE A 100 0.41 1.15 5.97
CA ILE A 100 -0.01 1.49 7.34
C ILE A 100 -1.43 2.06 7.34
N LYS A 101 -1.67 3.08 6.52
CA LYS A 101 -2.97 3.79 6.46
C LYS A 101 -4.11 2.85 6.06
N TYR A 102 -3.86 1.95 5.11
CA TYR A 102 -4.85 0.97 4.70
C TYR A 102 -5.18 -0.03 5.81
N ASN A 103 -4.18 -0.53 6.54
CA ASN A 103 -4.41 -1.44 7.67
C ASN A 103 -5.23 -0.77 8.78
N ILE A 104 -4.96 0.52 9.07
CA ILE A 104 -5.77 1.30 10.02
C ILE A 104 -7.21 1.42 9.54
N ALA A 105 -7.42 1.81 8.27
CA ALA A 105 -8.76 1.95 7.70
C ALA A 105 -9.56 0.65 7.75
N THR A 106 -8.95 -0.46 7.37
CA THR A 106 -9.61 -1.78 7.39
C THR A 106 -9.90 -2.27 8.80
N ASN A 107 -9.04 -1.98 9.79
CA ASN A 107 -9.36 -2.28 11.20
C ASN A 107 -10.60 -1.51 11.68
N ILE A 108 -10.72 -0.22 11.34
CA ILE A 108 -11.92 0.59 11.64
C ILE A 108 -13.18 -0.04 11.03
N VAL A 109 -13.11 -0.51 9.78
CA VAL A 109 -14.25 -1.20 9.15
C VAL A 109 -14.59 -2.49 9.91
N ARG A 110 -13.59 -3.31 10.25
CA ARG A 110 -13.78 -4.60 10.93
C ARG A 110 -14.33 -4.48 12.35
N GLU A 111 -14.13 -3.35 13.01
CA GLU A 111 -14.74 -3.07 14.33
C GLU A 111 -16.28 -2.98 14.23
N ILE A 112 -16.82 -2.69 13.05
CA ILE A 112 -18.26 -2.56 12.81
C ILE A 112 -18.86 -3.94 12.55
N LYS A 113 -19.56 -4.49 13.56
CA LYS A 113 -20.07 -5.87 13.57
C LYS A 113 -21.45 -6.02 12.91
N ILE A 114 -21.57 -5.56 11.66
CA ILE A 114 -22.78 -5.75 10.83
C ILE A 114 -22.57 -6.86 9.80
N GLN A 115 -23.65 -7.54 9.40
CA GLN A 115 -23.57 -8.72 8.52
C GLN A 115 -22.77 -8.47 7.22
N PRO A 116 -22.94 -7.35 6.48
CA PRO A 116 -22.14 -7.07 5.28
C PRO A 116 -20.61 -7.10 5.49
N ILE A 117 -20.15 -6.66 6.66
CA ILE A 117 -18.72 -6.59 6.98
C ILE A 117 -18.25 -7.96 7.46
N VAL A 118 -19.03 -8.64 8.29
CA VAL A 118 -18.75 -10.02 8.73
C VAL A 118 -18.60 -10.96 7.53
N ASP A 119 -19.48 -10.84 6.53
CA ASP A 119 -19.40 -11.61 5.28
C ASP A 119 -18.10 -11.36 4.50
N LEU A 120 -17.55 -10.15 4.59
CA LEU A 120 -16.36 -9.71 3.86
C LEU A 120 -15.06 -9.87 4.68
N GLU A 121 -15.14 -10.27 5.95
CA GLU A 121 -14.00 -10.42 6.85
C GLU A 121 -12.84 -11.21 6.21
N PRO A 122 -13.06 -12.36 5.54
CA PRO A 122 -11.96 -13.09 4.90
C PRO A 122 -11.28 -12.30 3.78
N LYS A 123 -12.05 -11.54 2.99
CA LYS A 123 -11.48 -10.68 1.93
C LYS A 123 -10.70 -9.51 2.53
N ILE A 124 -11.22 -8.88 3.58
CA ILE A 124 -10.53 -7.79 4.27
C ILE A 124 -9.20 -8.28 4.86
N LEU A 125 -9.19 -9.44 5.51
CA LEU A 125 -7.96 -10.01 6.07
C LEU A 125 -6.91 -10.28 4.99
N ARG A 126 -7.32 -10.84 3.84
CA ARG A 126 -6.42 -11.10 2.72
C ARG A 126 -5.81 -9.82 2.13
N SER A 127 -6.60 -8.75 2.01
CA SER A 127 -6.08 -7.47 1.54
C SER A 127 -5.17 -6.80 2.56
N GLN A 128 -5.46 -6.92 3.86
CA GLN A 128 -4.56 -6.48 4.93
C GLN A 128 -3.21 -7.23 4.91
N GLU A 129 -3.23 -8.54 4.69
CA GLU A 129 -2.01 -9.34 4.58
C GLU A 129 -1.16 -8.91 3.37
N THR A 130 -1.81 -8.66 2.23
CA THR A 130 -1.14 -8.19 1.02
C THR A 130 -0.55 -6.79 1.21
N ALA A 131 -1.29 -5.86 1.80
CA ALA A 131 -0.80 -4.53 2.16
C ALA A 131 0.38 -4.60 3.15
N SER A 132 0.29 -5.49 4.14
CA SER A 132 1.36 -5.71 5.11
C SER A 132 2.61 -6.30 4.47
N THR A 133 2.44 -7.20 3.49
CA THR A 133 3.56 -7.77 2.71
C THR A 133 4.26 -6.68 1.90
N ALA A 134 3.51 -5.82 1.20
CA ALA A 134 4.07 -4.69 0.45
C ALA A 134 4.83 -3.71 1.36
N LYS A 135 4.21 -3.34 2.49
CA LYS A 135 4.81 -2.48 3.53
C LYS A 135 6.10 -3.07 4.10
N ASN A 136 6.09 -4.35 4.45
CA ASN A 136 7.25 -5.00 5.05
C ASN A 136 8.38 -5.12 4.02
N LEU A 137 8.07 -5.48 2.77
CA LEU A 137 9.06 -5.55 1.70
C LEU A 137 9.70 -4.18 1.43
N SER A 138 8.91 -3.10 1.40
CA SER A 138 9.47 -1.76 1.22
C SER A 138 10.38 -1.36 2.39
N LYS A 139 9.98 -1.68 3.64
CA LYS A 139 10.81 -1.45 4.83
C LYS A 139 12.12 -2.22 4.78
N THR A 140 12.08 -3.52 4.48
CA THR A 140 13.28 -4.35 4.36
C THR A 140 14.25 -3.83 3.31
N ILE A 141 13.76 -3.44 2.11
CA ILE A 141 14.62 -2.83 1.09
C ILE A 141 15.22 -1.51 1.60
N GLY A 142 14.46 -0.70 2.34
CA GLY A 142 14.96 0.53 2.94
C GLY A 142 16.09 0.27 3.92
N GLU A 143 15.88 -0.63 4.87
CA GLU A 143 16.87 -1.01 5.90
C GLU A 143 18.16 -1.56 5.29
N GLU A 144 18.06 -2.48 4.32
CA GLU A 144 19.22 -3.02 3.60
C GLU A 144 20.04 -1.93 2.91
N MET A 145 19.39 -0.85 2.45
CA MET A 145 20.03 0.26 1.75
C MET A 145 20.41 1.43 2.67
N GLY A 146 20.24 1.28 3.99
CA GLY A 146 20.51 2.31 4.99
C GLY A 146 19.59 3.52 4.88
N ILE A 147 18.31 3.28 4.55
CA ILE A 147 17.26 4.30 4.45
C ILE A 147 16.22 4.01 5.55
N ASN A 148 16.12 4.91 6.52
CA ASN A 148 15.09 4.82 7.54
C ASN A 148 13.76 5.40 7.01
N LEU A 149 12.75 4.55 6.85
CA LEU A 149 11.42 4.97 6.37
C LEU A 149 10.55 5.60 7.47
N ASP A 150 10.86 5.33 8.74
CA ASP A 150 10.15 5.87 9.90
C ASP A 150 10.54 7.33 10.20
N GLU A 151 11.73 7.75 9.74
CA GLU A 151 12.26 9.12 9.90
C GLU A 151 12.05 10.01 8.67
N LEU A 152 11.54 9.45 7.57
CA LEU A 152 11.13 10.21 6.38
C LEU A 152 9.80 10.93 6.64
N HIS A 153 9.79 11.81 7.64
CA HIS A 153 8.86 12.92 7.69
C HIS A 153 9.36 14.01 6.74
N TYR A 154 8.45 14.69 6.04
CA TYR A 154 8.67 15.74 5.03
C TYR A 154 8.84 15.26 3.57
N ALA A 155 7.75 15.38 2.80
CA ALA A 155 7.48 16.57 1.99
C ALA A 155 5.97 16.76 1.82
#